data_AF-A0A367IVR5-F1
#
_entry.id   AF-A0A367IVR5-F1
#
_cell.length_a   1.000
_cell.length_b   1.000
_cell.length_c   1.000
_cell.angle_alpha   90.00
_cell.angle_beta   90.00
_cell.angle_gamma   90.00
#
_symmetry.space_group_name_H-M   'P 1'
#
loop_
_entity.id
_entity.type
_entity.pdbx_description
1 polymer ?
#
loop_
_entity_poly.entity_id
_entity_poly.type
_entity_poly.pdbx_seq_one_letter_code
_entity_poly.pdbx_strand_id
1 'polypeptide(L)'
;MSKTWPDYKRLPHSQSFQPDSIAVVGDRVKVNSLLGVVRFVGTTDFKAGTWAGIELDKVGLGKNDGSVDGKRYFLCPPKTGLFAPVTKLTKISQPRPATPHKKMNPKRMMSIENSEEIMLLQKKIESLEAENQFLKLHHASRVPILQKQLVDLEAEHARVLSEKDDEIQAKNEKIHELEQVVTEVKRAGLDSLEMLETIVQRHQKKVGSLEQSLDNERNKRQVLLQEQDNLRKAGLEAVESNESALNQLESVKQHWIKEKRQLQEEFEQSQLRLRKSQHHEIKILLQDINVLEIVLQSKIDRENALTESLKREKQYSNKMLTDAKSIKLHIKTKNRATFNSPADYRISHPYSLHHSLNTPIEEEEEEEITSCTLCGKEGHDLFHCSILPNRRHTIQTHLL
;
A
#
# COMPACT_ATOMS: atom_id res chain seq x y z
N MET A 1 -80.91 9.84 54.28
CA MET A 1 -79.88 9.78 53.20
C MET A 1 -80.17 8.60 52.30
N SER A 2 -81.04 8.78 51.30
CA SER A 2 -81.43 7.74 50.34
C SER A 2 -80.73 7.99 49.01
N LYS A 3 -79.61 7.30 48.76
CA LYS A 3 -78.92 7.34 47.46
C LYS A 3 -79.67 6.43 46.49
N THR A 4 -80.45 7.03 45.59
CA THR A 4 -81.03 6.35 44.43
C THR A 4 -79.95 6.11 43.39
N TRP A 5 -79.73 4.85 43.02
CA TRP A 5 -78.77 4.43 42.00
C TRP A 5 -79.41 4.50 40.60
N PRO A 6 -78.65 4.82 39.53
CA PRO A 6 -79.21 5.01 38.19
C PRO A 6 -79.74 3.70 37.57
N ASP A 7 -80.75 3.82 36.70
CA ASP A 7 -81.40 2.71 35.99
C ASP A 7 -80.43 1.99 35.03
N TYR A 8 -80.05 0.75 35.38
CA TYR A 8 -78.94 -0.02 34.80
C TYR A 8 -79.26 -0.76 33.48
N LYS A 9 -80.12 -0.22 32.62
CA LYS A 9 -80.47 -0.84 31.32
C LYS A 9 -79.75 -0.19 30.14
N ARG A 10 -78.56 -0.71 29.81
CA ARG A 10 -78.02 -0.97 28.45
C ARG A 10 -76.49 -0.86 28.42
N LEU A 11 -75.83 -2.01 28.39
CA LEU A 11 -74.57 -2.19 27.68
C LEU A 11 -74.81 -3.20 26.54
N PRO A 12 -74.13 -3.09 25.39
CA PRO A 12 -74.40 -3.90 24.21
C PRO A 12 -74.10 -5.37 24.51
N HIS A 13 -75.12 -6.23 24.40
CA HIS A 13 -74.95 -7.67 24.51
C HIS A 13 -74.46 -8.21 23.17
N SER A 14 -73.18 -8.55 23.05
CA SER A 14 -72.73 -9.52 22.05
C SER A 14 -72.92 -10.92 22.63
N GLN A 15 -74.02 -11.59 22.31
CA GLN A 15 -74.16 -13.01 22.57
C GLN A 15 -74.76 -13.74 21.37
N SER A 16 -73.94 -14.62 20.78
CA SER A 16 -74.39 -15.80 20.06
C SER A 16 -74.99 -16.78 21.07
N PHE A 17 -76.24 -17.19 20.84
CA PHE A 17 -76.96 -18.12 21.69
C PHE A 17 -76.43 -19.54 21.44
N GLN A 18 -75.90 -20.21 22.46
CA GLN A 18 -75.50 -21.63 22.41
C GLN A 18 -76.48 -22.45 23.30
N PRO A 19 -77.29 -23.34 22.72
CA PRO A 19 -78.45 -23.95 23.39
C PRO A 19 -78.12 -24.99 24.49
N ASP A 20 -76.86 -25.37 24.69
CA ASP A 20 -76.42 -26.32 25.73
C ASP A 20 -75.66 -25.67 26.91
N SER A 21 -75.86 -24.37 27.15
CA SER A 21 -75.14 -23.63 28.19
C SER A 21 -75.71 -23.85 29.61
N ILE A 22 -74.83 -24.20 30.56
CA ILE A 22 -75.15 -24.49 31.98
C ILE A 22 -75.80 -23.30 32.72
N ALA A 23 -75.61 -22.07 32.24
CA ALA A 23 -76.25 -20.86 32.76
C ALA A 23 -76.38 -19.78 31.68
N VAL A 24 -77.51 -19.08 31.64
CA VAL A 24 -77.75 -17.93 30.74
C VAL A 24 -77.90 -16.63 31.52
N VAL A 25 -77.73 -15.48 30.85
CA VAL A 25 -77.96 -14.17 31.46
C VAL A 25 -79.40 -14.08 31.97
N GLY A 26 -79.55 -13.62 33.22
CA GLY A 26 -80.83 -13.56 33.92
C GLY A 26 -81.13 -14.76 34.83
N ASP A 27 -80.39 -15.87 34.71
CA ASP A 27 -80.57 -17.02 35.59
C ASP A 27 -80.19 -16.70 37.05
N ARG A 28 -80.96 -17.27 37.98
CA ARG A 28 -80.64 -17.30 39.41
C ARG A 28 -79.65 -18.43 39.67
N VAL A 29 -78.49 -18.10 40.21
CA VAL A 29 -77.41 -19.06 40.44
C VAL A 29 -76.84 -18.95 41.85
N LYS A 30 -76.30 -20.07 42.33
CA LYS A 30 -75.52 -20.17 43.56
C LYS A 30 -74.07 -20.46 43.20
N VAL A 31 -73.14 -19.73 43.80
CA VAL A 31 -71.69 -19.92 43.68
C VAL A 31 -71.04 -19.81 45.07
N ASN A 32 -70.36 -20.85 45.54
CA ASN A 32 -69.72 -20.89 46.87
C ASN A 32 -70.62 -20.37 48.01
N SER A 33 -71.88 -20.82 48.04
CA SER A 33 -72.91 -20.40 49.01
C SER A 33 -73.45 -18.97 48.88
N LEU A 34 -72.98 -18.20 47.90
CA LEU A 34 -73.51 -16.88 47.57
C LEU A 34 -74.55 -16.99 46.45
N LEU A 35 -75.65 -16.25 46.59
CA LEU A 35 -76.75 -16.19 45.63
C LEU A 35 -76.61 -14.94 44.77
N GLY A 36 -76.92 -15.05 43.49
CA GLY A 36 -76.90 -13.93 42.58
C GLY A 36 -77.60 -14.18 41.25
N VAL A 37 -77.59 -13.16 40.41
CA VAL A 37 -78.14 -13.18 39.04
C VAL A 37 -76.98 -13.12 38.05
N VAL A 38 -77.02 -13.98 37.04
CA VAL A 38 -76.05 -13.92 35.94
C VAL A 38 -76.30 -12.66 35.10
N ARG A 39 -75.27 -11.83 34.93
CA ARG A 39 -75.30 -10.60 34.12
C ARG A 39 -74.41 -10.66 32.88
N PHE A 40 -73.48 -11.60 32.84
CA PHE A 40 -72.57 -11.83 31.71
C PHE A 40 -72.24 -13.31 31.60
N VAL A 41 -72.16 -13.85 30.37
CA VAL A 41 -71.59 -15.18 30.09
C VAL A 41 -70.72 -15.06 28.83
N GLY A 42 -69.45 -15.44 28.92
CA GLY A 42 -68.56 -15.37 27.76
C GLY A 42 -67.09 -15.59 28.12
N THR A 43 -66.21 -15.40 27.14
CA THR A 43 -64.77 -15.37 27.35
C THR A 43 -64.35 -14.09 28.06
N THR A 44 -63.23 -14.14 28.77
CA THR A 44 -62.70 -13.01 29.53
C THR A 44 -61.22 -12.79 29.26
N ASP A 45 -60.74 -11.57 29.46
CA ASP A 45 -59.38 -11.17 29.13
C ASP A 45 -58.42 -11.56 30.27
N PHE A 46 -58.94 -11.63 31.50
CA PHE A 46 -58.15 -11.97 32.69
C PHE A 46 -57.85 -13.47 32.79
N LYS A 47 -58.71 -14.35 32.25
CA LYS A 47 -58.52 -15.81 32.23
C LYS A 47 -59.23 -16.47 31.04
N ALA A 48 -58.59 -17.50 30.47
CA ALA A 48 -59.18 -18.34 29.44
C ALA A 48 -60.37 -19.18 29.96
N GLY A 49 -61.23 -19.63 29.03
CA GLY A 49 -62.44 -20.40 29.32
C GLY A 49 -63.72 -19.54 29.36
N THR A 50 -64.86 -20.18 29.57
CA THR A 50 -66.17 -19.51 29.68
C THR A 50 -66.46 -19.14 31.14
N TRP A 51 -66.64 -17.84 31.38
CA TRP A 51 -66.90 -17.27 32.69
C TRP A 51 -68.28 -16.64 32.74
N ALA A 52 -68.89 -16.72 33.93
CA ALA A 52 -70.11 -15.99 34.24
C ALA A 52 -69.80 -14.83 35.18
N GLY A 53 -70.27 -13.64 34.81
CA GLY A 53 -70.33 -12.48 35.67
C GLY A 53 -71.66 -12.48 36.43
N ILE A 54 -71.59 -12.48 37.76
CA ILE A 54 -72.74 -12.65 38.66
C ILE A 54 -72.84 -11.40 39.53
N GLU A 55 -74.03 -10.79 39.55
CA GLU A 55 -74.39 -9.78 40.53
C GLU A 55 -74.95 -10.49 41.77
N LEU A 56 -74.25 -10.38 42.90
CA LEU A 56 -74.67 -11.02 44.14
C LEU A 56 -75.85 -10.27 44.79
N ASP A 57 -76.75 -11.01 45.43
CA ASP A 57 -77.93 -10.43 46.10
C ASP A 57 -77.58 -9.48 47.25
N LYS A 58 -76.45 -9.75 47.91
CA LYS A 58 -75.94 -8.95 49.02
C LYS A 58 -74.77 -8.09 48.53
N VAL A 59 -74.97 -6.78 48.55
CA VAL A 59 -73.96 -5.77 48.25
C VAL A 59 -72.76 -5.94 49.19
N GLY A 60 -71.55 -5.87 48.65
CA GLY A 60 -70.29 -5.92 49.42
C GLY A 60 -69.63 -7.30 49.54
N LEU A 61 -70.26 -8.37 49.07
CA LEU A 61 -69.70 -9.74 49.09
C LEU A 61 -68.97 -10.17 47.80
N GLY A 62 -69.02 -9.32 46.78
CA GLY A 62 -68.36 -9.52 45.49
C GLY A 62 -66.92 -9.00 45.49
N LYS A 63 -66.21 -9.26 44.39
CA LYS A 63 -64.81 -8.83 44.18
C LYS A 63 -64.68 -7.60 43.31
N ASN A 64 -65.71 -7.27 42.53
CA ASN A 64 -65.67 -6.17 41.56
C ASN A 64 -67.02 -5.44 41.49
N ASP A 65 -67.10 -4.43 40.64
CA ASP A 65 -68.29 -3.64 40.29
C ASP A 65 -68.84 -4.02 38.89
N GLY A 66 -68.43 -5.18 38.37
CA GLY A 66 -68.69 -5.63 36.99
C GLY A 66 -67.58 -5.29 35.99
N SER A 67 -66.47 -4.71 36.44
CA SER A 67 -65.23 -4.52 35.67
C SER A 67 -64.04 -5.30 36.23
N VAL A 68 -63.10 -5.73 35.38
CA VAL A 68 -61.82 -6.35 35.76
C VAL A 68 -60.73 -5.77 34.86
N ASP A 69 -59.62 -5.32 35.45
CA ASP A 69 -58.47 -4.72 34.74
C ASP A 69 -58.84 -3.62 33.73
N GLY A 70 -59.81 -2.77 34.11
CA GLY A 70 -60.27 -1.64 33.30
C GLY A 70 -61.30 -2.00 32.22
N LYS A 71 -61.55 -3.29 31.96
CA LYS A 71 -62.59 -3.74 31.02
C LYS A 71 -63.91 -4.01 31.75
N ARG A 72 -64.99 -3.41 31.27
CA ARG A 72 -66.34 -3.57 31.84
C ARG A 72 -67.11 -4.67 31.11
N TYR A 73 -67.65 -5.60 31.88
CA TYR A 73 -68.45 -6.72 31.37
C TYR A 73 -69.93 -6.56 31.71
N PHE A 74 -70.23 -6.07 32.91
CA PHE A 74 -71.58 -5.73 33.36
C PHE A 74 -71.52 -4.58 34.36
N LEU A 75 -72.68 -4.12 34.83
CA LEU A 75 -72.79 -3.06 35.83
C LEU A 75 -73.44 -3.64 37.09
N CYS A 76 -72.84 -3.38 38.24
CA CYS A 76 -73.42 -3.65 39.56
C CYS A 76 -72.79 -2.73 40.62
N PRO A 77 -73.34 -2.65 41.84
CA PRO A 77 -72.75 -1.85 42.90
C PRO A 77 -71.31 -2.26 43.24
N PRO A 78 -70.47 -1.37 43.80
CA PRO A 78 -69.10 -1.70 44.18
C PRO A 78 -69.03 -2.94 45.07
N LYS A 79 -68.04 -3.81 44.83
CA LYS A 79 -67.84 -5.07 45.58
C LYS A 79 -69.08 -5.97 45.58
N THR A 80 -69.82 -6.04 44.47
CA THR A 80 -71.04 -6.86 44.36
C THR A 80 -70.96 -7.86 43.21
N GLY A 81 -70.14 -7.57 42.20
CA GLY A 81 -69.88 -8.46 41.09
C GLY A 81 -68.87 -9.56 41.43
N LEU A 82 -69.10 -10.76 40.91
CA LEU A 82 -68.22 -11.91 41.05
C LEU A 82 -68.10 -12.64 39.71
N PHE A 83 -66.87 -13.01 39.33
CA PHE A 83 -66.62 -13.89 38.20
C PHE A 83 -66.35 -15.32 38.69
N ALA A 84 -67.05 -16.28 38.11
CA ALA A 84 -66.80 -17.70 38.33
C ALA A 84 -66.89 -18.49 37.02
N PRO A 85 -66.14 -19.59 36.86
CA PRO A 85 -66.32 -20.50 35.74
C PRO A 85 -67.76 -21.01 35.72
N VAL A 86 -68.37 -21.11 34.54
CA VAL A 86 -69.77 -21.57 34.39
C VAL A 86 -70.00 -22.95 35.02
N THR A 87 -68.97 -23.80 35.07
CA THR A 87 -68.99 -25.13 35.69
C THR A 87 -69.14 -25.12 37.21
N LYS A 88 -68.88 -23.98 37.86
CA LYS A 88 -69.02 -23.81 39.32
C LYS A 88 -70.37 -23.23 39.74
N LEU A 89 -71.29 -23.05 38.80
CA LEU A 89 -72.61 -22.49 39.07
C LEU A 89 -73.63 -23.61 39.32
N THR A 90 -74.47 -23.40 40.32
CA THR A 90 -75.66 -24.21 40.55
C THR A 90 -76.90 -23.36 40.26
N LYS A 91 -77.67 -23.72 39.23
CA LYS A 91 -78.92 -23.03 38.88
C LYS A 91 -79.98 -23.23 39.96
N ILE A 92 -80.70 -22.17 40.30
CA ILE A 92 -81.78 -22.19 41.29
C ILE A 92 -83.09 -21.97 40.57
N SER A 93 -83.94 -23.00 40.55
CA SER A 93 -85.34 -22.87 40.15
C SER A 93 -86.11 -22.20 41.29
N GLN A 94 -86.60 -20.98 41.07
CA GLN A 94 -87.66 -20.41 41.90
C GLN A 94 -88.96 -20.35 41.07
N PRO A 95 -90.07 -20.97 41.51
CA PRO A 95 -91.36 -20.80 40.88
C PRO A 95 -91.92 -19.39 41.17
N ARG A 96 -92.37 -18.69 40.12
CA ARG A 96 -93.02 -17.38 40.25
C ARG A 96 -94.50 -17.54 40.68
N PRO A 97 -95.01 -16.76 41.64
CA PRO A 97 -96.43 -16.71 41.95
C PRO A 97 -97.21 -15.95 40.87
N ALA A 98 -98.30 -16.53 40.41
CA ALA A 98 -99.26 -15.93 39.48
C ALA A 98 -100.24 -15.01 40.22
N THR A 99 -100.43 -13.79 39.73
CA THR A 99 -101.55 -12.91 40.12
C THR A 99 -102.67 -13.02 39.08
N PRO A 100 -103.91 -13.39 39.46
CA PRO A 100 -104.99 -13.64 38.52
C PRO A 100 -105.71 -12.34 38.11
N HIS A 101 -106.07 -12.28 36.82
CA HIS A 101 -107.00 -11.32 36.26
C HIS A 101 -108.38 -11.41 36.94
N LYS A 102 -109.06 -10.28 37.13
CA LYS A 102 -110.52 -10.28 37.25
C LYS A 102 -111.15 -9.18 36.40
N LYS A 103 -111.63 -9.58 35.22
CA LYS A 103 -112.72 -8.91 34.51
C LYS A 103 -113.99 -9.10 35.33
N MET A 104 -114.79 -8.05 35.50
CA MET A 104 -116.17 -8.19 35.94
C MET A 104 -117.07 -7.31 35.08
N ASN A 105 -118.01 -7.98 34.42
CA ASN A 105 -119.19 -7.42 33.80
C ASN A 105 -120.31 -7.28 34.85
N PRO A 106 -121.36 -6.51 34.57
CA PRO A 106 -122.20 -5.87 35.59
C PRO A 106 -123.39 -6.73 36.01
N LYS A 107 -124.02 -6.24 37.09
CA LYS A 107 -125.37 -6.53 37.62
C LYS A 107 -125.48 -7.62 38.69
N ARG A 108 -125.83 -7.16 39.89
CA ARG A 108 -127.11 -7.50 40.53
C ARG A 108 -127.52 -6.36 41.48
N MET A 109 -128.64 -5.73 41.13
CA MET A 109 -129.42 -4.86 42.02
C MET A 109 -129.81 -5.67 43.26
N MET A 110 -129.48 -5.15 44.43
CA MET A 110 -130.19 -5.42 45.67
C MET A 110 -131.00 -4.16 45.97
N SER A 111 -132.30 -4.31 46.15
CA SER A 111 -133.21 -3.28 46.63
C SER A 111 -132.82 -2.89 48.05
N ILE A 112 -132.26 -1.69 48.19
CA ILE A 112 -132.02 -1.04 49.48
C ILE A 112 -133.10 0.01 49.62
N GLU A 113 -134.12 -0.30 50.43
CA GLU A 113 -135.07 0.67 50.96
C GLU A 113 -134.47 1.24 52.25
N ASN A 114 -133.59 2.23 52.13
CA ASN A 114 -133.18 3.08 53.25
C ASN A 114 -132.79 4.47 52.73
N SER A 115 -133.66 5.45 52.96
CA SER A 115 -133.63 6.78 52.34
C SER A 115 -132.42 7.65 52.73
N GLU A 116 -131.82 7.43 53.90
CA GLU A 116 -130.73 8.28 54.40
C GLU A 116 -129.36 7.91 53.80
N GLU A 117 -129.10 6.61 53.63
CA GLU A 117 -127.87 6.11 53.02
C GLU A 117 -127.83 6.46 51.53
N ILE A 118 -128.99 6.42 50.86
CA ILE A 118 -129.19 6.89 49.48
C ILE A 118 -128.92 8.39 49.37
N MET A 119 -129.40 9.21 50.31
CA MET A 119 -129.21 10.66 50.28
C MET A 119 -127.75 11.08 50.54
N LEU A 120 -127.05 10.40 51.46
CA LEU A 120 -125.64 10.65 51.75
C LEU A 120 -124.74 10.21 50.57
N LEU A 121 -125.06 9.07 49.96
CA LEU A 121 -124.40 8.60 48.74
C LEU A 121 -124.70 9.52 47.55
N GLN A 122 -125.92 10.04 47.39
CA GLN A 122 -126.26 11.03 46.36
C GLN A 122 -125.46 12.33 46.53
N LYS A 123 -125.39 12.89 47.74
CA LYS A 123 -124.57 14.08 48.01
C LYS A 123 -123.07 13.83 47.78
N LYS A 124 -122.59 12.61 48.08
CA LYS A 124 -121.21 12.21 47.80
C LYS A 124 -120.97 12.03 46.30
N ILE A 125 -121.94 11.49 45.57
CA ILE A 125 -121.93 11.38 44.11
C ILE A 125 -121.88 12.78 43.50
N GLU A 126 -122.75 13.70 43.89
CA GLU A 126 -122.76 15.09 43.42
C GLU A 126 -121.42 15.81 43.70
N SER A 127 -120.85 15.61 44.90
CA SER A 127 -119.52 16.16 45.25
C SER A 127 -118.41 15.56 44.39
N LEU A 128 -118.42 14.24 44.16
CA LEU A 128 -117.43 13.56 43.33
C LEU A 128 -117.63 13.84 41.84
N GLU A 129 -118.85 14.12 41.40
CA GLU A 129 -119.19 14.56 40.05
C GLU A 129 -118.70 15.98 39.81
N ALA A 130 -118.89 16.90 40.77
CA ALA A 130 -118.34 18.24 40.72
C ALA A 130 -116.81 18.23 40.71
N GLU A 131 -116.17 17.40 41.54
CA GLU A 131 -114.72 17.22 41.55
C GLU A 131 -114.21 16.59 40.24
N ASN A 132 -114.91 15.60 39.69
CA ASN A 132 -114.60 15.04 38.36
C ASN A 132 -114.77 16.07 37.24
N GLN A 133 -115.77 16.93 37.32
CA GLN A 133 -116.01 17.96 36.32
C GLN A 133 -114.92 19.04 36.38
N PHE A 134 -114.50 19.43 37.57
CA PHE A 134 -113.34 20.31 37.78
C PHE A 134 -112.05 19.68 37.24
N LEU A 135 -111.75 18.43 37.61
CA LEU A 135 -110.56 17.72 37.12
C LEU A 135 -110.57 17.55 35.60
N LYS A 136 -111.73 17.25 35.00
CA LYS A 136 -111.90 17.17 33.55
C LYS A 136 -111.64 18.50 32.86
N LEU A 137 -112.22 19.60 33.36
CA LEU A 137 -112.00 20.94 32.80
C LEU A 137 -110.54 21.38 32.96
N HIS A 138 -109.95 21.12 34.13
CA HIS A 138 -108.54 21.40 34.40
C HIS A 138 -107.61 20.58 33.50
N HIS A 139 -107.87 19.27 33.30
CA HIS A 139 -107.14 18.45 32.32
C HIS A 139 -107.34 18.92 30.89
N ALA A 140 -108.57 19.26 30.49
CA ALA A 140 -108.89 19.76 29.16
C ALA A 140 -108.16 21.07 28.84
N SER A 141 -107.84 21.88 29.86
CA SER A 141 -107.03 23.09 29.71
C SER A 141 -105.52 22.82 29.77
N ARG A 142 -105.04 21.95 30.67
CA ARG A 142 -103.59 21.72 30.89
C ARG A 142 -102.93 20.78 29.89
N VAL A 143 -103.64 19.74 29.45
CA VAL A 143 -103.08 18.73 28.52
C VAL A 143 -102.66 19.35 27.18
N PRO A 144 -103.45 20.22 26.53
CA PRO A 144 -103.04 20.88 25.29
C PRO A 144 -101.81 21.78 25.46
N ILE A 145 -101.70 22.46 26.61
CA ILE A 145 -100.54 23.34 26.92
C ILE A 145 -99.27 22.51 27.04
N LEU A 146 -99.31 21.40 27.80
CA LEU A 146 -98.17 20.51 27.96
C LEU A 146 -97.81 19.78 26.65
N GLN A 147 -98.79 19.39 25.85
CA GLN A 147 -98.55 18.82 24.51
C GLN A 147 -97.87 19.84 23.59
N LYS A 148 -98.32 21.10 23.60
CA LYS A 148 -97.67 22.16 22.82
C LYS A 148 -96.23 22.38 23.29
N GLN A 149 -96.00 22.49 24.59
CA GLN A 149 -94.65 22.63 25.15
C GLN A 149 -93.73 21.46 24.80
N LEU A 150 -94.25 20.22 24.78
CA LEU A 150 -93.50 19.05 24.37
C LEU A 150 -93.10 19.14 22.89
N VAL A 151 -94.04 19.48 22.00
CA VAL A 151 -93.77 19.65 20.57
C VAL A 151 -92.76 20.78 20.32
N ASP A 152 -92.89 21.91 21.01
CA ASP A 152 -91.96 23.04 20.90
C ASP A 152 -90.55 22.64 21.37
N LEU A 153 -90.43 21.88 22.47
CA LEU A 153 -89.16 21.34 22.97
C LEU A 153 -88.55 20.28 22.03
N GLU A 154 -89.37 19.40 21.46
CA GLU A 154 -88.93 18.40 20.48
C GLU A 154 -88.42 19.07 19.20
N ALA A 155 -89.12 20.11 18.74
CA ALA A 155 -88.69 20.92 17.60
C ALA A 155 -87.36 21.64 17.89
N GLU A 156 -87.21 22.24 19.07
CA GLU A 156 -85.97 22.91 19.46
C GLU A 156 -84.80 21.91 19.58
N HIS A 157 -85.02 20.75 20.19
CA HIS A 157 -84.02 19.71 20.28
C HIS A 157 -83.59 19.20 18.90
N ALA A 158 -84.55 19.03 17.97
CA ALA A 158 -84.25 18.65 16.59
C ALA A 158 -83.42 19.72 15.86
N ARG A 159 -83.70 21.01 16.09
CA ARG A 159 -82.90 22.12 15.53
C ARG A 159 -81.47 22.13 16.07
N VAL A 160 -81.32 21.98 17.38
CA VAL A 160 -79.99 21.91 18.03
C VAL A 160 -79.21 20.69 17.54
N LEU A 161 -79.85 19.53 17.39
CA LEU A 161 -79.20 18.35 16.82
C LEU A 161 -78.71 18.61 15.39
N SER A 162 -79.56 19.20 14.54
CA SER A 162 -79.17 19.56 13.17
C SER A 162 -77.98 20.52 13.14
N GLU A 163 -77.98 21.57 13.97
CA GLU A 163 -76.87 22.52 14.04
C GLU A 163 -75.57 21.85 14.53
N LYS A 164 -75.68 20.90 15.47
CA LYS A 164 -74.53 20.11 15.94
C LYS A 164 -74.03 19.11 14.90
N ASP A 165 -74.93 18.51 14.14
CA ASP A 165 -74.56 17.62 13.02
C ASP A 165 -73.83 18.41 11.93
N ASP A 166 -74.30 19.62 11.60
CA ASP A 166 -73.63 20.53 10.67
C ASP A 166 -72.23 20.94 11.18
N GLU A 167 -72.09 21.27 12.47
CA GLU A 167 -70.79 21.55 13.10
C GLU A 167 -69.83 20.35 13.05
N ILE A 168 -70.34 19.14 13.28
CA ILE A 168 -69.56 17.90 13.21
C ILE A 168 -69.12 17.65 11.78
N GLN A 169 -70.00 17.84 10.80
CA GLN A 169 -69.68 17.67 9.40
C GLN A 169 -68.57 18.65 8.98
N ALA A 170 -68.69 19.94 9.31
CA ALA A 170 -67.67 20.94 9.01
C ALA A 170 -66.31 20.61 9.66
N LYS A 171 -66.30 20.10 10.89
CA LYS A 171 -65.07 19.64 11.55
C LYS A 171 -64.48 18.40 10.89
N ASN A 172 -65.31 17.45 10.47
CA ASN A 172 -64.86 16.25 9.78
C ASN A 172 -64.25 16.58 8.40
N GLU A 173 -64.85 17.50 7.66
CA GLU A 173 -64.28 18.03 6.41
C GLU A 173 -62.92 18.68 6.69
N LYS A 174 -62.81 19.47 7.77
CA LYS A 174 -61.53 20.09 8.14
C LYS A 174 -60.47 19.07 8.57
N ILE A 175 -60.86 18.03 9.29
CA ILE A 175 -59.98 16.92 9.66
C ILE A 175 -59.47 16.23 8.39
N HIS A 176 -60.35 15.97 7.43
CA HIS A 176 -59.98 15.33 6.17
C HIS A 176 -58.97 16.17 5.36
N GLU A 177 -59.17 17.49 5.27
CA GLU A 177 -58.19 18.39 4.65
C GLU A 177 -56.82 18.34 5.35
N LEU A 178 -56.81 18.37 6.68
CA LEU A 178 -55.57 18.30 7.45
C LEU A 178 -54.87 16.96 7.28
N GLU A 179 -55.61 15.86 7.23
CA GLU A 179 -55.08 14.53 6.94
C GLU A 179 -54.43 14.49 5.55
N GLN A 180 -55.07 15.08 4.54
CA GLN A 180 -54.49 15.19 3.20
C GLN A 180 -53.16 15.96 3.23
N VAL A 181 -53.13 17.15 3.86
CA VAL A 181 -51.90 17.95 4.00
C VAL A 181 -50.80 17.16 4.72
N VAL A 182 -51.14 16.45 5.81
CA VAL A 182 -50.18 15.61 6.54
C VAL A 182 -49.61 14.51 5.64
N THR A 183 -50.44 13.85 4.82
CA THR A 183 -49.97 12.82 3.90
C THR A 183 -49.06 13.39 2.81
N GLU A 184 -49.38 14.57 2.25
CA GLU A 184 -48.53 15.23 1.26
C GLU A 184 -47.18 15.65 1.84
N VAL A 185 -47.16 16.22 3.04
CA VAL A 185 -45.92 16.61 3.74
C VAL A 185 -45.06 15.38 4.06
N LYS A 186 -45.67 14.28 4.52
CA LYS A 186 -44.95 13.02 4.76
C LYS A 186 -44.34 12.48 3.47
N ARG A 187 -45.08 12.49 2.37
CA ARG A 187 -44.58 12.05 1.06
C ARG A 187 -43.39 12.91 0.61
N ALA A 188 -43.53 14.24 0.64
CA ALA A 188 -42.43 15.14 0.27
C ALA A 188 -41.18 14.97 1.16
N GLY A 189 -41.39 14.70 2.46
CA GLY A 189 -40.31 14.39 3.39
C GLY A 189 -39.58 13.08 3.05
N LEU A 190 -40.32 12.02 2.70
CA LEU A 190 -39.76 10.75 2.26
C LEU A 190 -38.99 10.88 0.93
N ASP A 191 -39.56 11.56 -0.06
CA ASP A 191 -38.90 11.82 -1.36
C ASP A 191 -37.57 12.57 -1.15
N SER A 192 -37.55 13.54 -0.21
CA SER A 192 -36.34 14.30 0.13
C SER A 192 -35.28 13.43 0.81
N LEU A 193 -35.69 12.52 1.71
CA LEU A 193 -34.77 11.59 2.36
C LEU A 193 -34.15 10.61 1.36
N GLU A 194 -34.93 10.08 0.42
CA GLU A 194 -34.43 9.17 -0.63
C GLU A 194 -33.41 9.86 -1.55
N MET A 195 -33.68 11.11 -1.92
CA MET A 195 -32.74 11.94 -2.68
C MET A 195 -31.43 12.15 -1.92
N LEU A 196 -31.50 12.48 -0.62
CA LEU A 196 -30.32 12.66 0.22
C LEU A 196 -29.54 11.36 0.38
N GLU A 197 -30.22 10.23 0.58
CA GLU A 197 -29.58 8.91 0.66
C GLU A 197 -28.82 8.58 -0.63
N THR A 198 -29.43 8.84 -1.79
CA THR A 198 -28.78 8.65 -3.10
C THR A 198 -27.53 9.53 -3.25
N ILE A 199 -27.60 10.78 -2.78
CA ILE A 199 -26.46 11.70 -2.78
C ILE A 199 -25.34 11.17 -1.88
N VAL A 200 -25.66 10.74 -0.67
CA VAL A 200 -24.71 10.16 0.29
C VAL A 200 -24.04 8.92 -0.31
N GLN A 201 -24.81 7.98 -0.87
CA GLN A 201 -24.26 6.79 -1.51
C GLN A 201 -23.31 7.12 -2.68
N ARG A 202 -23.66 8.12 -3.49
CA ARG A 202 -22.79 8.60 -4.59
C ARG A 202 -21.49 9.19 -4.06
N HIS A 203 -21.55 10.01 -3.01
CA HIS A 203 -20.36 10.57 -2.38
C HIS A 203 -19.51 9.49 -1.73
N GLN A 204 -20.12 8.51 -1.06
CA GLN A 204 -19.40 7.40 -0.44
C GLN A 204 -18.63 6.57 -1.47
N LYS A 205 -19.23 6.29 -2.64
CA LYS A 205 -18.53 5.65 -3.76
C LYS A 205 -17.37 6.49 -4.29
N LYS A 206 -17.55 7.82 -4.40
CA LYS A 206 -16.50 8.73 -4.88
C LYS A 206 -15.34 8.83 -3.88
N VAL A 207 -15.64 8.89 -2.58
CA VAL A 207 -14.63 8.86 -1.52
C VAL A 207 -13.84 7.56 -1.58
N GLY A 208 -14.50 6.40 -1.67
CA GLY A 208 -13.80 5.11 -1.80
C GLY A 208 -12.89 5.03 -3.04
N SER A 209 -13.33 5.56 -4.18
CA SER A 209 -12.50 5.64 -5.40
C SER A 209 -11.29 6.56 -5.22
N LEU A 210 -11.46 7.71 -4.55
CA LEU A 210 -10.36 8.63 -4.27
C LEU A 210 -9.37 8.04 -3.26
N GLU A 211 -9.85 7.34 -2.24
CA GLU A 211 -9.01 6.63 -1.26
C GLU A 211 -8.16 5.57 -1.94
N GLN A 212 -8.74 4.76 -2.84
CA GLN A 212 -7.99 3.78 -3.62
C GLN A 212 -6.95 4.43 -4.54
N SER A 213 -7.30 5.54 -5.21
CA SER A 213 -6.34 6.28 -6.02
C SER A 213 -5.20 6.87 -5.19
N LEU A 214 -5.51 7.39 -4.00
CA LEU A 214 -4.52 7.93 -3.09
C LEU A 214 -3.58 6.84 -2.57
N ASP A 215 -4.10 5.65 -2.27
CA ASP A 215 -3.28 4.50 -1.86
C ASP A 215 -2.34 4.04 -2.99
N ASN A 216 -2.83 3.98 -4.22
CA ASN A 216 -2.01 3.67 -5.39
C ASN A 216 -0.86 4.67 -5.56
N GLU A 217 -1.12 5.98 -5.42
CA GLU A 217 -0.07 7.00 -5.52
C GLU A 217 0.92 6.94 -4.33
N ARG A 218 0.45 6.61 -3.12
CA ARG A 218 1.34 6.36 -1.98
C ARG A 218 2.27 5.19 -2.23
N ASN A 219 1.74 4.08 -2.75
CA ASN A 219 2.53 2.89 -3.09
C ASN A 219 3.55 3.19 -4.19
N LYS A 220 3.15 3.90 -5.27
CA LYS A 220 4.09 4.35 -6.31
C LYS A 220 5.20 5.22 -5.74
N ARG A 221 4.85 6.19 -4.89
CA ARG A 221 5.84 7.05 -4.22
C ARG A 221 6.81 6.23 -3.37
N GLN A 222 6.34 5.23 -2.65
CA GLN A 222 7.18 4.36 -1.83
C GLN A 222 8.17 3.57 -2.68
N VAL A 223 7.71 2.99 -3.80
CA VAL A 223 8.58 2.26 -4.74
C VAL A 223 9.65 3.20 -5.33
N LEU A 224 9.25 4.40 -5.76
CA LEU A 224 10.20 5.38 -6.32
C LEU A 224 11.25 5.83 -5.29
N LEU A 225 10.88 6.01 -4.02
CA LEU A 225 11.84 6.33 -2.97
C LEU A 225 12.83 5.19 -2.75
N GLN A 226 12.35 3.94 -2.76
CA GLN A 226 13.23 2.78 -2.63
C GLN A 226 14.18 2.65 -3.83
N GLU A 227 13.70 2.90 -5.05
CA GLU A 227 14.53 2.91 -6.25
C GLU A 227 15.58 4.03 -6.21
N GLN A 228 15.19 5.23 -5.76
CA GLN A 228 16.12 6.34 -5.54
C GLN A 228 17.23 5.96 -4.55
N ASP A 229 16.89 5.33 -3.42
CA ASP A 229 17.87 4.90 -2.42
C ASP A 229 18.80 3.81 -2.96
N ASN A 230 18.26 2.85 -3.73
CA ASN A 230 19.05 1.81 -4.38
C ASN A 230 20.03 2.41 -5.39
N LEU A 231 19.57 3.34 -6.23
CA LEU A 231 20.43 4.05 -7.19
C LEU A 231 21.49 4.90 -6.50
N ARG A 232 21.14 5.57 -5.40
CA ARG A 232 22.10 6.33 -4.58
C ARG A 232 23.19 5.42 -4.03
N LYS A 233 22.80 4.26 -3.50
CA LYS A 233 23.75 3.27 -2.97
C LYS A 233 24.66 2.71 -4.07
N ALA A 234 24.10 2.30 -5.20
CA ALA A 234 24.89 1.82 -6.34
C ALA A 234 25.84 2.90 -6.88
N GLY A 235 25.39 4.16 -6.91
CA GLY A 235 26.23 5.29 -7.27
C GLY A 235 27.41 5.49 -6.32
N LEU A 236 27.19 5.39 -5.00
CA LEU A 236 28.26 5.46 -4.00
C LEU A 236 29.26 4.32 -4.15
N GLU A 237 28.79 3.08 -4.29
CA GLU A 237 29.64 1.89 -4.50
C GLU A 237 30.50 2.04 -5.77
N ALA A 238 29.93 2.57 -6.86
CA ALA A 238 30.66 2.84 -8.10
C ALA A 238 31.73 3.94 -7.92
N VAL A 239 31.43 5.01 -7.17
CA VAL A 239 32.40 6.06 -6.85
C VAL A 239 33.55 5.51 -6.02
N GLU A 240 33.27 4.75 -4.97
CA GLU A 240 34.30 4.12 -4.12
C GLU A 240 35.19 3.17 -4.93
N SER A 241 34.59 2.35 -5.79
CA SER A 241 35.34 1.45 -6.69
C SER A 241 36.25 2.23 -7.65
N ASN A 242 35.73 3.31 -8.25
CA ASN A 242 36.50 4.15 -9.17
C ASN A 242 37.63 4.90 -8.45
N GLU A 243 37.38 5.40 -7.24
CA GLU A 243 38.40 6.04 -6.40
C GLU A 243 39.52 5.06 -6.06
N SER A 244 39.19 3.82 -5.67
CA SER A 244 40.17 2.76 -5.45
C SER A 244 41.00 2.47 -6.71
N ALA A 245 40.36 2.36 -7.88
CA ALA A 245 41.05 2.14 -9.14
C ALA A 245 41.97 3.33 -9.52
N LEU A 246 41.53 4.56 -9.29
CA LEU A 246 42.35 5.76 -9.49
C LEU A 246 43.57 5.77 -8.57
N ASN A 247 43.40 5.40 -7.29
CA ASN A 247 44.51 5.30 -6.34
C ASN A 247 45.53 4.24 -6.75
N GLN A 248 45.07 3.09 -7.26
CA GLN A 248 45.94 2.06 -7.81
C GLN A 248 46.72 2.56 -9.04
N LEU A 249 46.04 3.22 -9.98
CA LEU A 249 46.67 3.79 -11.17
C LEU A 249 47.69 4.87 -10.81
N GLU A 250 47.41 5.73 -9.84
CA GLU A 250 48.36 6.74 -9.37
C GLU A 250 49.58 6.06 -8.73
N SER A 251 49.41 5.01 -7.94
CA SER A 251 50.53 4.23 -7.39
C SER A 251 51.41 3.62 -8.50
N VAL A 252 50.81 3.03 -9.53
CA VAL A 252 51.55 2.47 -10.69
C VAL A 252 52.29 3.57 -11.44
N LYS A 253 51.64 4.71 -11.69
CA LYS A 253 52.26 5.87 -12.33
C LYS A 253 53.46 6.38 -11.53
N GLN A 254 53.35 6.49 -10.20
CA GLN A 254 54.47 6.89 -9.35
C GLN A 254 55.63 5.89 -9.41
N HIS A 255 55.32 4.59 -9.43
CA HIS A 255 56.33 3.55 -9.61
C HIS A 255 57.07 3.69 -10.95
N TRP A 256 56.32 3.85 -12.05
CA TRP A 256 56.89 4.01 -13.38
C TRP A 256 57.73 5.29 -13.51
N ILE A 257 57.31 6.40 -12.88
CA ILE A 257 58.11 7.63 -12.82
C ILE A 257 59.45 7.39 -12.12
N LYS A 258 59.44 6.63 -11.02
CA LYS A 258 60.66 6.29 -10.27
C LYS A 258 61.58 5.39 -11.10
N GLU A 259 61.04 4.34 -11.70
CA GLU A 259 61.79 3.42 -12.56
C GLU A 259 62.40 4.12 -13.77
N LYS A 260 61.60 4.95 -14.46
CA LYS A 260 62.08 5.78 -15.58
C LYS A 260 63.25 6.66 -15.16
N ARG A 261 63.16 7.32 -14.00
CA ARG A 261 64.26 8.17 -13.48
C ARG A 261 65.51 7.33 -13.21
N GLN A 262 65.35 6.18 -12.56
CA GLN A 262 66.48 5.29 -12.27
C GLN A 262 67.17 4.81 -13.55
N LEU A 263 66.41 4.36 -14.55
CA LEU A 263 66.96 3.94 -15.84
C LEU A 263 67.67 5.09 -16.57
N GLN A 264 67.14 6.31 -16.49
CA GLN A 264 67.80 7.50 -17.05
C GLN A 264 69.14 7.78 -16.36
N GLU A 265 69.18 7.74 -15.02
CA GLU A 265 70.41 7.92 -14.24
C GLU A 265 71.44 6.82 -14.54
N GLU A 266 71.02 5.56 -14.62
CA GLU A 266 71.89 4.42 -14.97
C GLU A 266 72.46 4.54 -16.38
N PHE A 267 71.65 4.99 -17.34
CA PHE A 267 72.08 5.24 -18.72
C PHE A 267 73.11 6.38 -18.78
N GLU A 268 72.85 7.51 -18.13
CA GLU A 268 73.78 8.65 -18.07
C GLU A 268 75.11 8.26 -17.41
N GLN A 269 75.06 7.51 -16.31
CA GLN A 269 76.26 7.00 -15.64
C GLN A 269 77.06 6.06 -16.55
N SER A 270 76.38 5.16 -17.27
CA SER A 270 77.03 4.23 -18.18
C SER A 270 77.72 4.95 -19.34
N GLN A 271 77.06 5.96 -19.93
CA GLN A 271 77.65 6.83 -20.95
C GLN A 271 78.86 7.59 -20.42
N LEU A 272 78.78 8.11 -19.19
CA LEU A 272 79.91 8.82 -18.56
C LEU A 272 81.10 7.88 -18.32
N ARG A 273 80.87 6.66 -17.84
CA ARG A 273 81.92 5.64 -17.64
C ARG A 273 82.61 5.30 -18.96
N LEU A 274 81.84 5.07 -20.01
CA LEU A 274 82.38 4.80 -21.35
C LEU A 274 83.24 5.95 -21.86
N ARG A 275 82.75 7.19 -21.79
CA ARG A 275 83.53 8.38 -22.19
C ARG A 275 84.83 8.51 -21.39
N LYS A 276 84.79 8.25 -20.08
CA LYS A 276 86.00 8.27 -19.23
C LYS A 276 87.00 7.19 -19.65
N SER A 277 86.54 5.98 -19.94
CA SER A 277 87.38 4.89 -20.43
C SER A 277 88.02 5.23 -21.77
N GLN A 278 87.23 5.71 -22.74
CA GLN A 278 87.72 6.14 -24.05
C GLN A 278 88.73 7.28 -23.92
N HIS A 279 88.48 8.27 -23.07
CA HIS A 279 89.42 9.37 -22.85
C HIS A 279 90.73 8.89 -22.21
N HIS A 280 90.66 7.90 -21.31
CA HIS A 280 91.85 7.29 -20.73
C HIS A 280 92.67 6.51 -21.76
N GLU A 281 92.02 5.73 -22.62
CA GLU A 281 92.66 4.99 -23.71
C GLU A 281 93.34 5.93 -24.71
N ILE A 282 92.64 6.99 -25.15
CA ILE A 282 93.21 8.04 -26.00
C ILE A 282 94.45 8.66 -25.33
N LYS A 283 94.40 8.92 -24.02
CA LYS A 283 95.54 9.49 -23.28
C LYS A 283 96.74 8.56 -23.28
N ILE A 284 96.55 7.25 -23.11
CA ILE A 284 97.64 6.25 -23.17
C ILE A 284 98.24 6.23 -24.58
N LEU A 285 97.40 6.13 -25.61
CA LEU A 285 97.87 6.13 -27.00
C LEU A 285 98.66 7.39 -27.36
N LEU A 286 98.24 8.57 -26.88
CA LEU A 286 99.00 9.80 -27.06
C LEU A 286 100.36 9.78 -26.35
N GLN A 287 100.46 9.15 -25.18
CA GLN A 287 101.73 8.96 -24.48
C GLN A 287 102.65 8.03 -25.27
N ASP A 288 102.12 6.91 -25.78
CA ASP A 288 102.87 5.95 -26.58
C ASP A 288 103.35 6.57 -27.90
N ILE A 289 102.50 7.34 -28.59
CA ILE A 289 102.88 8.10 -29.79
C ILE A 289 104.06 9.03 -29.47
N ASN A 290 103.99 9.81 -28.39
CA ASN A 290 105.07 10.72 -28.01
C ASN A 290 106.39 9.97 -27.70
N VAL A 291 106.34 8.80 -27.07
CA VAL A 291 107.53 7.96 -26.86
C VAL A 291 108.10 7.48 -28.20
N LEU A 292 107.23 7.02 -29.11
CA LEU A 292 107.64 6.59 -30.45
C LEU A 292 108.24 7.73 -31.26
N GLU A 293 107.69 8.95 -31.18
CA GLU A 293 108.24 10.14 -31.82
C GLU A 293 109.67 10.44 -31.32
N ILE A 294 109.91 10.37 -30.00
CA ILE A 294 111.25 10.55 -29.42
C ILE A 294 112.22 9.47 -29.93
N VAL A 295 111.79 8.20 -29.95
CA VAL A 295 112.62 7.08 -30.43
C VAL A 295 112.93 7.25 -31.93
N LEU A 296 111.93 7.62 -32.73
CA LEU A 296 112.07 7.84 -34.16
C LEU A 296 113.04 9.00 -34.43
N GLN A 297 112.90 10.12 -33.74
CA GLN A 297 113.81 11.25 -33.86
C GLN A 297 115.25 10.84 -33.52
N SER A 298 115.43 10.09 -32.44
CA SER A 298 116.73 9.56 -32.03
C SER A 298 117.33 8.57 -33.06
N LYS A 299 116.49 7.82 -33.79
CA LYS A 299 116.94 6.94 -34.88
C LYS A 299 117.36 7.74 -36.11
N ILE A 300 116.56 8.73 -36.51
CA ILE A 300 116.87 9.67 -37.60
C ILE A 300 118.22 10.37 -37.32
N ASP A 301 118.42 10.86 -36.10
CA ASP A 301 119.68 11.53 -35.73
C ASP A 301 120.90 10.59 -35.83
N ARG A 302 120.74 9.32 -35.42
CA ARG A 302 121.79 8.30 -35.56
C ARG A 302 122.09 7.96 -37.03
N GLU A 303 121.06 7.79 -37.85
CA GLU A 303 121.24 7.53 -39.29
C GLU A 303 121.92 8.70 -40.01
N ASN A 304 121.55 9.94 -39.67
CA ASN A 304 122.21 11.13 -40.17
C ASN A 304 123.70 11.16 -39.77
N ALA A 305 124.02 10.83 -38.51
CA ALA A 305 125.40 10.75 -38.03
C ALA A 305 126.21 9.65 -38.75
N LEU A 306 125.63 8.47 -38.96
CA LEU A 306 126.25 7.39 -39.73
C LEU A 306 126.46 7.78 -41.19
N THR A 307 125.49 8.45 -41.81
CA THR A 307 125.58 8.94 -43.20
C THR A 307 126.71 9.96 -43.34
N GLU A 308 126.82 10.90 -42.41
CA GLU A 308 127.93 11.86 -42.40
C GLU A 308 129.29 11.18 -42.13
N SER A 309 129.35 10.17 -41.26
CA SER A 309 130.55 9.36 -41.07
C SER A 309 130.97 8.62 -42.35
N LEU A 310 130.04 7.96 -43.02
CA LEU A 310 130.27 7.28 -44.29
C LEU A 310 130.74 8.24 -45.37
N LYS A 311 130.19 9.47 -45.42
CA LYS A 311 130.62 10.52 -46.34
C LYS A 311 132.07 10.95 -46.08
N ARG A 312 132.47 11.12 -44.81
CA ARG A 312 133.87 11.41 -44.42
C ARG A 312 134.80 10.28 -44.82
N GLU A 313 134.42 9.03 -44.57
CA GLU A 313 135.22 7.85 -44.93
C GLU A 313 135.37 7.71 -46.46
N LYS A 314 134.30 7.93 -47.23
CA LYS A 314 134.37 8.00 -48.70
C LYS A 314 135.31 9.10 -49.19
N GLN A 315 135.26 10.29 -48.59
CA GLN A 315 136.19 11.38 -48.92
C GLN A 315 137.64 10.99 -48.62
N TYR A 316 137.89 10.37 -47.46
CA TYR A 316 139.21 9.87 -47.08
C TYR A 316 139.71 8.78 -48.04
N SER A 317 138.89 7.78 -48.33
CA SER A 317 139.19 6.71 -49.29
C SER A 317 139.49 7.27 -50.68
N ASN A 318 138.73 8.26 -51.15
CA ASN A 318 138.97 8.92 -52.42
C ASN A 318 140.32 9.65 -52.43
N LYS A 319 140.69 10.33 -51.32
CA LYS A 319 142.00 10.98 -51.18
C LYS A 319 143.14 9.96 -51.21
N MET A 320 143.03 8.86 -50.46
CA MET A 320 144.01 7.77 -50.51
C MET A 320 144.12 7.17 -51.91
N LEU A 321 143.00 7.04 -52.64
CA LEU A 321 143.01 6.57 -54.02
C LEU A 321 143.71 7.56 -54.96
N THR A 322 143.53 8.88 -54.79
CA THR A 322 144.27 9.89 -55.56
C THR A 322 145.76 9.87 -55.23
N ASP A 323 146.12 9.67 -53.97
CA ASP A 323 147.51 9.57 -53.54
C ASP A 323 148.15 8.30 -54.12
N ALA A 324 147.47 7.15 -54.06
CA ALA A 324 147.91 5.90 -54.67
C ALA A 324 148.06 6.02 -56.20
N LYS A 325 147.14 6.70 -56.89
CA LYS A 325 147.26 7.00 -58.33
C LYS A 325 148.48 7.89 -58.62
N SER A 326 148.74 8.89 -57.79
CA SER A 326 149.92 9.78 -57.90
C SER A 326 151.23 9.04 -57.65
N ILE A 327 151.27 8.13 -56.68
CA ILE A 327 152.40 7.24 -56.41
C ILE A 327 152.61 6.28 -57.59
N LYS A 328 151.54 5.67 -58.12
CA LYS A 328 151.61 4.83 -59.32
C LYS A 328 152.17 5.59 -60.52
N LEU A 329 151.80 6.87 -60.69
CA LEU A 329 152.37 7.75 -61.72
C LEU A 329 153.87 8.00 -61.49
N HIS A 330 154.29 8.24 -60.24
CA HIS A 330 155.71 8.40 -59.87
C HIS A 330 156.55 7.14 -60.09
N ILE A 331 155.99 5.96 -59.81
CA ILE A 331 156.64 4.66 -60.12
C ILE A 331 156.77 4.50 -61.64
N LYS A 332 155.75 4.90 -62.40
CA LYS A 332 155.75 4.83 -63.87
C LYS A 332 156.74 5.82 -64.53
N THR A 333 157.05 6.95 -63.89
CA THR A 333 158.05 7.92 -64.38
C THR A 333 159.49 7.61 -63.94
N LYS A 334 159.70 6.94 -62.79
CA LYS A 334 161.05 6.48 -62.35
C LYS A 334 161.51 5.16 -63.00
N ASN A 335 160.60 4.31 -63.47
CA ASN A 335 160.95 3.10 -64.24
C ASN A 335 160.76 3.32 -65.75
N ARG A 336 161.74 3.98 -66.38
CA ARG A 336 161.94 3.98 -67.83
C ARG A 336 163.23 3.23 -68.19
N ALA A 337 163.23 1.92 -67.98
CA ALA A 337 164.10 0.94 -68.64
C ALA A 337 163.55 -0.48 -68.44
N THR A 338 163.23 -1.14 -69.57
CA THR A 338 163.29 -2.60 -69.86
C THR A 338 162.43 -3.55 -68.99
N PHE A 339 161.55 -4.44 -69.49
CA PHE A 339 161.40 -5.07 -70.81
C PHE A 339 160.01 -5.76 -70.93
N ASN A 340 159.70 -6.28 -72.13
CA ASN A 340 158.38 -6.64 -72.68
C ASN A 340 157.83 -8.06 -72.33
N SER A 341 156.49 -8.18 -72.26
CA SER A 341 155.52 -9.06 -73.01
C SER A 341 155.93 -10.47 -73.54
N PRO A 342 155.03 -11.44 -73.89
CA PRO A 342 153.53 -11.51 -73.85
C PRO A 342 152.98 -12.77 -73.09
N ALA A 343 151.81 -12.77 -72.44
CA ALA A 343 150.43 -12.89 -72.96
C ALA A 343 150.14 -14.14 -73.83
N ASP A 344 149.44 -15.13 -73.26
CA ASP A 344 148.12 -15.64 -73.71
C ASP A 344 147.89 -17.09 -73.26
N TYR A 345 146.80 -17.35 -72.52
CA TYR A 345 145.90 -18.48 -72.80
C TYR A 345 144.48 -18.17 -72.34
N ARG A 346 143.54 -18.71 -73.11
CA ARG A 346 142.17 -18.26 -73.37
C ARG A 346 141.09 -18.95 -72.52
N ILE A 347 140.03 -18.16 -72.23
CA ILE A 347 138.57 -18.39 -72.41
C ILE A 347 137.88 -19.61 -71.74
N SER A 348 136.91 -19.33 -70.86
CA SER A 348 135.44 -19.57 -71.01
C SER A 348 134.70 -19.10 -69.73
N HIS A 349 133.85 -18.05 -69.73
CA HIS A 349 132.40 -17.97 -70.07
C HIS A 349 131.44 -18.44 -68.93
N PRO A 350 130.16 -18.00 -68.84
CA PRO A 350 129.72 -16.80 -68.07
C PRO A 350 128.39 -16.95 -67.26
N TYR A 351 127.94 -15.90 -66.52
CA TYR A 351 126.55 -15.64 -66.01
C TYR A 351 125.92 -16.69 -65.04
N SER A 352 124.90 -16.49 -64.18
CA SER A 352 124.09 -15.40 -63.61
C SER A 352 123.20 -15.99 -62.48
N LEU A 353 122.78 -15.14 -61.53
CA LEU A 353 121.43 -15.03 -60.90
C LEU A 353 120.76 -16.15 -60.06
N HIS A 354 120.30 -15.70 -58.87
CA HIS A 354 119.00 -15.94 -58.20
C HIS A 354 118.72 -17.35 -57.63
N HIS A 355 117.98 -17.57 -56.53
CA HIS A 355 117.35 -16.74 -55.50
C HIS A 355 116.97 -17.68 -54.34
N SER A 356 116.73 -17.09 -53.17
CA SER A 356 115.67 -17.44 -52.21
C SER A 356 116.08 -18.24 -50.98
N LEU A 357 116.11 -17.45 -49.91
CA LEU A 357 115.95 -17.76 -48.51
C LEU A 357 114.52 -18.26 -48.27
N ASN A 358 114.35 -19.21 -47.36
CA ASN A 358 113.57 -18.98 -46.15
C ASN A 358 113.77 -20.15 -45.16
N THR A 359 114.06 -19.74 -43.93
CA THR A 359 114.26 -20.52 -42.72
C THR A 359 112.92 -20.90 -42.07
N PRO A 360 112.88 -22.00 -41.27
CA PRO A 360 111.66 -22.53 -40.68
C PRO A 360 111.30 -21.81 -39.37
N ILE A 361 109.99 -21.66 -39.11
CA ILE A 361 109.42 -21.20 -37.84
C ILE A 361 108.47 -22.28 -37.34
N GLU A 362 108.59 -22.57 -36.05
CA GLU A 362 107.92 -23.62 -35.29
C GLU A 362 106.40 -23.40 -35.18
N GLU A 363 105.71 -24.53 -35.06
CA GLU A 363 104.27 -24.72 -34.93
C GLU A 363 103.78 -24.25 -33.54
N GLU A 364 102.73 -23.44 -33.50
CA GLU A 364 101.85 -23.28 -32.33
C GLU A 364 100.42 -23.61 -32.76
N GLU A 365 99.78 -24.41 -31.91
CA GLU A 365 98.61 -25.25 -32.16
C GLU A 365 97.30 -24.44 -32.34
N GLU A 366 96.47 -24.83 -33.32
CA GLU A 366 95.09 -24.35 -33.48
C GLU A 366 94.19 -25.02 -32.42
N GLU A 367 93.87 -24.30 -31.33
CA GLU A 367 92.80 -24.72 -30.42
C GLU A 367 91.41 -24.52 -31.08
N GLU A 368 90.74 -25.63 -31.39
CA GLU A 368 89.32 -25.69 -31.76
C GLU A 368 88.43 -25.16 -30.62
N ILE A 369 88.02 -23.89 -30.70
CA ILE A 369 87.03 -23.30 -29.79
C ILE A 369 85.63 -23.78 -30.21
N THR A 370 85.14 -24.84 -29.59
CA THR A 370 83.83 -25.47 -29.85
C THR A 370 82.65 -24.86 -29.09
N SER A 371 82.79 -23.65 -28.51
CA SER A 371 81.76 -22.99 -27.70
C SER A 371 81.29 -21.63 -28.26
N CYS A 372 79.97 -21.43 -28.32
CA CYS A 372 79.37 -20.18 -28.80
C CYS A 372 79.63 -19.01 -27.86
N THR A 373 80.28 -17.94 -28.32
CA THR A 373 80.70 -16.78 -27.52
C THR A 373 79.54 -15.91 -26.98
N LEU A 374 78.31 -16.08 -27.49
CA LEU A 374 77.12 -15.36 -27.00
C LEU A 374 76.40 -16.06 -25.84
N CYS A 375 76.38 -17.39 -25.81
CA CYS A 375 75.61 -18.16 -24.82
C CYS A 375 76.45 -19.15 -24.01
N GLY A 376 77.71 -19.36 -24.38
CA GLY A 376 78.66 -20.24 -23.70
C GLY A 376 78.39 -21.74 -23.87
N LYS A 377 77.50 -22.17 -24.78
CA LYS A 377 77.20 -23.60 -25.01
C LYS A 377 77.99 -24.15 -26.21
N GLU A 378 78.41 -25.40 -26.09
CA GLU A 378 79.16 -26.12 -27.12
C GLU A 378 78.26 -26.62 -28.26
N GLY A 379 78.82 -26.75 -29.47
CA GLY A 379 78.16 -27.41 -30.61
C GLY A 379 77.38 -26.51 -31.58
N HIS A 380 77.52 -25.18 -31.51
CA HIS A 380 77.01 -24.25 -32.53
C HIS A 380 77.84 -22.96 -32.59
N ASP A 381 77.81 -22.25 -33.72
CA ASP A 381 78.50 -20.97 -33.89
C ASP A 381 77.59 -19.76 -33.55
N LEU A 382 78.17 -18.56 -33.62
CA LEU A 382 77.48 -17.29 -33.36
C LEU A 382 76.20 -17.10 -34.20
N PHE A 383 76.17 -17.63 -35.43
CA PHE A 383 75.10 -17.41 -36.39
C PHE A 383 73.90 -18.36 -36.20
N HIS A 384 74.10 -19.49 -35.51
CA HIS A 384 73.06 -20.47 -35.21
C HIS A 384 72.64 -20.47 -33.73
N CYS A 385 73.01 -19.41 -32.99
CA CYS A 385 72.67 -19.26 -31.58
C CYS A 385 71.18 -18.92 -31.40
N SER A 386 70.47 -19.75 -30.62
CA SER A 386 69.03 -19.63 -30.33
C SER A 386 68.65 -18.39 -29.49
N ILE A 387 69.63 -17.62 -29.02
CA ILE A 387 69.44 -16.34 -28.32
C ILE A 387 69.24 -15.18 -29.30
N LEU A 388 69.68 -15.32 -30.57
CA LEU A 388 69.40 -14.32 -31.59
C LEU A 388 67.97 -14.52 -32.12
N PRO A 389 67.08 -13.52 -32.02
CA PRO A 389 65.75 -13.61 -32.60
C PRO A 389 65.86 -13.71 -34.13
N ASN A 390 65.33 -14.80 -34.68
CA ASN A 390 65.15 -15.06 -36.11
C ASN A 390 64.81 -13.78 -36.88
N ARG A 391 65.80 -13.17 -37.57
CA ARG A 391 65.54 -12.17 -38.62
C ARG A 391 65.21 -12.89 -39.92
N ARG A 392 64.09 -13.61 -39.94
CA ARG A 392 63.33 -13.94 -41.16
C ARG A 392 61.85 -13.86 -40.81
N HIS A 393 61.12 -13.09 -41.62
CA HIS A 393 59.70 -12.69 -41.52
C HIS A 393 59.41 -11.36 -40.81
N THR A 394 59.53 -10.24 -41.54
CA THR A 394 58.40 -9.34 -41.89
C THR A 394 58.91 -8.17 -42.73
N ILE A 395 58.97 -8.35 -44.05
CA ILE A 395 58.75 -7.24 -44.98
C ILE A 395 57.37 -7.53 -45.60
N GLN A 396 56.34 -6.99 -44.97
CA GLN A 396 55.06 -6.75 -45.63
C GLN A 396 54.59 -5.38 -45.17
N THR A 397 55.15 -4.36 -45.82
CA THR A 397 54.68 -2.98 -45.74
C THR A 397 53.39 -2.86 -46.55
N HIS A 398 52.37 -2.34 -45.88
CA HIS A 398 51.22 -1.67 -46.48
C HIS A 398 51.65 -0.72 -47.60
N LEU A 399 51.08 -0.91 -48.78
CA LEU A 399 50.88 0.10 -49.80
C LEU A 399 49.52 -0.19 -50.45
N LEU A 400 48.57 0.72 -50.19
CA LEU A 400 47.20 0.86 -50.73
C LEU A 400 46.18 -0.22 -50.36
#